data_AF-A0AAU3R279-F1
#
_entry.id   AF-A0AAU3R279-F1
#
_cell.length_a   1.000
_cell.length_b   1.000
_cell.length_c   1.000
_cell.angle_alpha   90.00
_cell.angle_beta   90.00
_cell.angle_gamma   90.00
#
_symmetry.space_group_name_H-M   'P 1'
#
loop_
_entity.id
_entity.type
_entity.pdbx_description
1 polymer ?
#
loop_
_entity_poly.entity_id
_entity_poly.type
_entity_poly.pdbx_seq_one_letter_code
_entity_poly.pdbx_strand_id
1 'polypeptide(L)' 'MHGTTWLTWAELETTNWEETNASGTRTRASAAGIDTDWGRVWKVMRILSEIHGAENVRLVVWFH' A
#
# COMPACT_ATOMS: atom_id res chain seq x y z
N MET A 1 -5.16 -20.97 1.89
CA MET A 1 -3.94 -20.43 2.53
C MET A 1 -4.09 -18.92 2.53
N HIS A 2 -4.10 -18.28 3.70
CA HIS A 2 -4.15 -16.82 3.79
C HIS A 2 -2.74 -16.30 3.50
N GLY A 3 -2.54 -15.62 2.37
CA GLY A 3 -1.28 -14.97 2.05
C GLY A 3 -0.99 -13.86 3.06
N THR A 4 0.23 -13.80 3.58
CA THR A 4 0.71 -12.64 4.34
C THR A 4 1.60 -11.83 3.39
N THR A 5 1.27 -10.56 3.19
CA THR A 5 2.12 -9.64 2.42
C THR A 5 2.66 -8.57 3.37
N TRP A 6 3.94 -8.25 3.20
CA TRP A 6 4.67 -7.23 3.92
C TRP A 6 4.94 -6.08 2.94
N LEU A 7 4.72 -4.84 3.36
CA LEU A 7 4.97 -3.64 2.54
C LEU A 7 5.54 -2.52 3.41
N THR A 8 6.69 -1.95 3.04
CA THR A 8 7.26 -0.75 3.69
C THR A 8 6.62 0.53 3.15
N TRP A 9 6.81 1.66 3.85
CA TRP A 9 6.42 2.96 3.29
C TRP A 9 7.28 3.33 2.06
N ALA A 10 8.58 3.03 2.07
CA ALA A 10 9.47 3.30 0.94
C ALA A 10 9.05 2.56 -0.35
N GLU A 11 8.61 1.30 -0.22
CA GLU A 11 8.06 0.52 -1.34
C GLU A 11 6.74 1.14 -1.85
N LEU A 12 5.88 1.59 -0.93
CA LEU A 12 4.61 2.21 -1.29
C LEU A 12 4.79 3.57 -2.00
N GLU A 13 5.76 4.39 -1.57
CA GLU A 13 6.05 5.69 -2.19
C GLU A 13 6.52 5.57 -3.65
N THR A 14 7.22 4.49 -3.97
CA THR A 14 7.78 4.25 -5.31
C THR A 14 6.89 3.35 -6.17
N THR A 15 5.74 2.92 -5.65
CA THR A 15 4.83 2.02 -6.35
C THR A 15 4.25 2.68 -7.60
N ASN A 16 4.25 1.92 -8.71
CA ASN A 16 3.53 2.33 -9.92
C ASN A 16 2.02 2.11 -9.75
N TRP A 17 1.31 3.19 -9.42
CA TRP A 17 -0.13 3.17 -9.15
C TRP A 17 -1.01 2.88 -10.38
N GLU A 18 -0.49 3.16 -11.58
CA GLU A 18 -1.18 2.90 -12.85
C GLU A 18 -0.95 1.49 -13.39
N GLU A 19 -0.13 0.68 -12.72
CA GLU A 19 0.06 -0.72 -13.10
C GLU A 19 -1.29 -1.47 -13.05
N THR A 20 -1.63 -2.09 -14.17
CA THR A 20 -2.86 -2.85 -14.34
C THR A 20 -2.66 -4.33 -14.08
N ASN A 21 -3.72 -5.01 -13.65
CA ASN A 21 -3.77 -6.47 -13.67
C ASN A 21 -3.67 -7.05 -15.10
N ALA A 22 -3.61 -8.37 -15.23
CA ALA A 22 -3.49 -9.07 -16.52
C ALA A 22 -4.61 -8.73 -17.54
N SER A 23 -5.78 -8.31 -17.06
CA SER A 23 -6.90 -7.90 -17.92
C SER A 23 -6.84 -6.44 -18.38
N GLY A 24 -5.88 -5.64 -17.91
CA GLY A 24 -5.78 -4.21 -18.22
C GLY A 24 -6.89 -3.34 -17.61
N THR A 25 -7.85 -3.92 -16.90
CA THR A 25 -9.09 -3.22 -16.49
C THR A 25 -8.98 -2.59 -15.09
N ARG A 26 -8.09 -3.10 -14.23
CA ARG A 26 -7.99 -2.67 -12.82
C ARG A 26 -6.57 -2.26 -12.48
N THR A 27 -6.40 -1.00 -12.09
CA THR A 27 -5.12 -0.42 -11.64
C THR A 27 -4.94 -0.60 -10.13
N ARG A 28 -3.70 -0.51 -9.63
CA ARG A 28 -3.43 -0.44 -8.19
C ARG A 28 -4.14 0.75 -7.54
N ALA A 29 -4.19 1.91 -8.21
CA ALA A 29 -4.93 3.09 -7.75
C ALA A 29 -6.42 2.80 -7.54
N SER A 30 -7.06 2.10 -8.47
CA SER A 30 -8.48 1.74 -8.32
C SER A 30 -8.74 0.73 -7.19
N ALA A 31 -7.74 -0.05 -6.80
CA ALA A 31 -7.88 -1.07 -5.76
C ALA A 31 -7.53 -0.54 -4.36
N ALA A 32 -6.50 0.30 -4.27
CA ALA A 32 -5.93 0.75 -3.01
C ALA A 32 -5.36 2.17 -3.07
N GLY A 33 -5.80 3.02 -3.98
CA GLY A 33 -5.34 4.42 -4.08
C GLY A 33 -5.79 5.28 -2.90
N ILE A 34 -5.34 6.54 -2.88
CA ILE A 34 -5.63 7.51 -1.82
C ILE A 34 -7.13 7.80 -1.66
N ASP A 35 -7.90 7.66 -2.74
CA ASP A 35 -9.36 7.89 -2.77
C ASP A 35 -10.17 6.64 -2.38
N THR A 36 -9.50 5.54 -2.04
CA THR A 36 -10.14 4.32 -1.51
C THR A 36 -10.07 4.30 0.02
N ASP A 37 -10.69 3.31 0.65
CA ASP A 37 -10.57 3.11 2.11
C ASP A 37 -9.11 2.93 2.57
N TRP A 38 -8.22 2.48 1.68
CA TRP A 38 -6.79 2.36 1.95
C TRP A 38 -6.09 3.70 2.14
N GLY A 39 -6.63 4.81 1.63
CA GLY A 39 -6.01 6.13 1.78
C GLY A 39 -5.79 6.52 3.24
N ARG A 40 -6.66 6.06 4.15
CA ARG A 40 -6.49 6.26 5.60
C ARG A 40 -5.30 5.49 6.16
N VAL A 41 -5.06 4.27 5.68
CA VAL A 41 -3.91 3.43 6.06
C VAL A 41 -2.61 4.06 5.59
N TRP A 42 -2.57 4.53 4.34
CA TRP A 42 -1.41 5.23 3.78
C TRP A 42 -1.07 6.50 4.54
N LYS A 43 -2.08 7.28 4.94
CA LYS A 43 -1.87 8.47 5.77
C LYS A 43 -1.21 8.12 7.11
N VAL A 44 -1.64 7.04 7.77
CA VAL A 44 -1.03 6.58 9.02
C VAL A 44 0.41 6.12 8.78
N MET A 45 0.67 5.33 7.74
CA MET A 45 2.02 4.88 7.42
C MET A 45 2.96 6.06 7.15
N ARG A 46 2.50 7.08 6.41
CA ARG A 46 3.26 8.33 6.19
C ARG A 46 3.64 8.99 7.52
N ILE A 47 2.68 9.21 8.41
CA ILE A 47 2.94 9.85 9.71
C ILE A 47 3.97 9.04 10.51
N LEU A 48 3.85 7.72 10.54
CA LEU A 48 4.82 6.86 11.24
C LEU A 48 6.20 6.91 10.57
N SER A 49 6.25 7.01 9.24
CA SER A 49 7.52 7.07 8.49
C SER A 49 8.30 8.35 8.77
N GLU A 50 7.60 9.47 9.00
CA GLU A 50 8.22 10.74 9.38
C GLU A 50 8.89 10.66 10.77
N ILE A 51 8.40 9.78 11.65
CA ILE A 51 8.91 9.58 13.01
C ILE A 51 10.02 8.52 13.05
N HIS A 52 9.82 7.41 12.34
CA HIS A 52 10.65 6.21 12.47
C HIS A 52 11.51 5.89 11.24
N GLY A 53 11.34 6.61 10.13
CA GLY A 53 11.97 6.34 8.84
C GLY A 53 11.15 5.40 7.94
N ALA A 54 11.17 5.68 6.64
CA ALA A 54 10.36 4.97 5.62
C ALA A 54 10.61 3.46 5.53
N GLU A 55 11.85 3.02 5.77
CA GLU A 55 12.25 1.61 5.77
C GLU A 55 11.78 0.84 7.02
N ASN A 56 11.50 1.56 8.12
CA ASN A 56 11.23 0.99 9.42
C ASN A 56 9.72 0.82 9.71
N VAL A 57 8.85 1.37 8.87
CA VAL A 57 7.39 1.23 8.99
C VAL A 57 6.91 0.16 8.01
N ARG A 58 6.20 -0.84 8.51
CA ARG A 58 5.68 -1.97 7.73
C ARG A 58 4.20 -2.20 7.97
N LEU A 59 3.47 -2.45 6.89
CA LEU A 59 2.09 -2.90 6.94
C LEU A 59 2.04 -4.43 6.84
N VAL A 60 1.22 -5.04 7.70
CA VAL A 60 0.87 -6.47 7.65
C VAL A 60 -0.66 -6.58 7.68
N VAL A 61 -1.24 -7.23 6.67
CA VAL A 61 -2.69 -7.38 6.51
C VAL A 61 -3.04 -8.82 6.14
N TRP A 62 -4.17 -9.30 6.66
CA TRP A 62 -4.76 -10.58 6.33
C TRP A 62 -6.16 -10.39 5.78
N PHE A 63 -6.48 -11.11 4.71
CA PHE A 63 -7.82 -11.16 4.12
C PHE A 63 -8.46 -12.51 4.42
N HIS A 64 -9.77 -12.47 4.71
CA HIS A 64 -10.58 -13.67 4.92
C HIS A 64 -11.03 -14.25 3.57
#